data_AF-A0A820V923-F1
#
_entry.id   AF-A0A820V923-F1
#
_cell.length_a   1.000
_cell.length_b   1.000
_cell.length_c   1.000
_cell.angle_alpha   90.00
_cell.angle_beta   90.00
_cell.angle_gamma   90.00
#
_symmetry.space_group_name_H-M   'P 1'
#
loop_
_entity.id
_entity.type
_entity.pdbx_description
1 polymer ?
#
loop_
_entity_poly.entity_id
_entity_poly.type
_entity_poly.pdbx_seq_one_letter_code
_entity_poly.pdbx_strand_id
1 'polypeptide(L)'
;MREPFEKAAAFYRERIPDGNITLDKFHVKFIAVDCFYHVGQCRKSYKLDYYPHMYLYIKGTRGYQYFGPTITSNLIEFIEKIRMPIIRLTNVDEFLDFIVQHESNVLAHFDFSNTLQRQYYSFYVQAALKHIEYDNEHPIRFAVILNQTVIEELSNLSNNTFPKQFVILNRLNSPPQIFPNLTNNFTIENLFQWIVNEHKEPYVGWIVPKNRYYSRSPSIDKATVFDALTNHDNLLIFLTSNKLDELK
;
A
#
# COMPACT_ATOMS: atom_id res chain seq x y z
N MET A 1 1.98 -10.84 32.52
CA MET A 1 1.41 -10.64 31.17
C MET A 1 2.50 -10.74 30.10
N ARG A 2 3.11 -11.93 29.96
CA ARG A 2 4.26 -12.23 29.07
C ARG A 2 3.86 -12.95 27.76
N GLU A 3 2.68 -13.57 27.71
CA GLU A 3 2.31 -14.55 26.68
C GLU A 3 1.90 -14.06 25.27
N PRO A 4 1.23 -12.91 25.06
CA PRO A 4 0.67 -12.61 23.72
C PRO A 4 1.71 -12.26 22.65
N PHE A 5 2.88 -11.75 23.05
CA PHE A 5 3.87 -11.14 22.15
C PHE A 5 4.99 -12.10 21.77
N GLU A 6 5.39 -12.97 22.71
CA GLU A 6 6.14 -14.18 22.37
C GLU A 6 5.37 -14.96 21.32
N LYS A 7 4.04 -15.07 21.43
CA LYS A 7 3.20 -15.67 20.39
C LYS A 7 3.21 -14.90 19.08
N ALA A 8 3.30 -13.57 18.99
CA ALA A 8 3.31 -12.88 17.69
C ALA A 8 4.68 -12.99 16.97
N ALA A 9 5.79 -12.78 17.69
CA ALA A 9 7.12 -12.95 17.12
C ALA A 9 7.46 -14.44 16.89
N ALA A 10 6.99 -15.36 17.75
CA ALA A 10 7.00 -16.79 17.48
C ALA A 10 5.99 -17.17 16.41
N PHE A 11 4.85 -16.50 16.24
CA PHE A 11 3.91 -16.75 15.13
C PHE A 11 4.56 -16.39 13.79
N TYR A 12 5.31 -15.28 13.72
CA TYR A 12 6.09 -14.98 12.53
C TYR A 12 7.33 -15.89 12.40
N ARG A 13 7.98 -16.38 13.48
CA ARG A 13 9.13 -17.32 13.38
C ARG A 13 8.74 -18.79 13.13
N GLU A 14 7.71 -19.31 13.78
CA GLU A 14 7.17 -20.68 13.62
C GLU A 14 6.51 -20.85 12.26
N ARG A 15 5.90 -19.79 11.71
CA ARG A 15 5.23 -19.81 10.40
C ARG A 15 6.13 -19.30 9.27
N ILE A 16 7.30 -18.75 9.59
CA ILE A 16 8.32 -18.29 8.64
C ILE A 16 9.71 -18.69 9.18
N PRO A 17 10.07 -19.99 9.10
CA PRO A 17 11.26 -20.52 9.78
C PRO A 17 12.58 -19.87 9.34
N ASP A 18 12.61 -19.25 8.15
CA ASP A 18 13.86 -18.80 7.49
C ASP A 18 13.93 -17.28 7.21
N GLY A 19 13.03 -16.46 7.74
CA GLY A 19 13.04 -15.00 7.50
C GLY A 19 12.71 -14.57 6.05
N ASN A 20 12.34 -15.54 5.21
CA ASN A 20 11.82 -15.37 3.86
C ASN A 20 10.40 -15.96 3.83
N ILE A 21 9.37 -15.11 3.63
CA ILE A 21 8.05 -15.63 3.26
C ILE A 21 8.01 -15.70 1.74
N THR A 22 7.63 -16.86 1.22
CA THR A 22 7.15 -16.96 -0.16
C THR A 22 5.65 -16.72 -0.12
N LEU A 23 5.22 -15.48 -0.39
CA LEU A 23 3.80 -15.16 -0.55
C LEU A 23 3.43 -15.45 -1.99
N ASP A 24 2.78 -16.60 -2.24
CA ASP A 24 2.25 -17.22 -3.48
C ASP A 24 3.08 -17.11 -4.78
N LYS A 25 3.81 -16.01 -5.02
CA LYS A 25 4.75 -15.75 -6.13
C LYS A 25 5.95 -14.86 -5.77
N PHE A 26 6.15 -14.41 -4.53
CA PHE A 26 7.16 -13.39 -4.20
C PHE A 26 7.96 -13.67 -2.92
N HIS A 27 9.24 -13.34 -2.97
CA HIS A 27 10.15 -13.36 -1.82
C HIS A 27 10.19 -11.99 -1.17
N VAL A 28 9.60 -11.85 0.01
CA VAL A 28 9.74 -10.67 0.85
C VAL A 28 10.59 -11.03 2.06
N LYS A 29 11.68 -10.29 2.25
CA LYS A 29 12.57 -10.46 3.39
C LYS A 29 12.19 -9.49 4.50
N PHE A 30 12.05 -10.02 5.71
CA PHE A 30 11.71 -9.23 6.90
C PHE A 30 12.98 -8.86 7.65
N ILE A 31 13.18 -7.57 7.90
CA ILE A 31 14.36 -7.05 8.60
C ILE A 31 13.88 -6.19 9.76
N ALA A 32 14.36 -6.47 10.96
CA ALA A 32 14.10 -5.66 12.14
C ALA A 32 15.36 -4.86 12.52
N VAL A 33 15.19 -3.55 12.78
CA VAL A 33 16.28 -2.66 13.21
C VAL A 33 15.90 -2.00 14.54
N ASP A 34 16.77 -2.14 15.53
CA ASP A 34 16.65 -1.44 16.81
C ASP A 34 17.20 -0.01 16.68
N CYS A 35 16.31 0.98 16.74
CA CYS A 35 16.67 2.40 16.68
C CYS A 35 16.67 3.07 18.06
N PHE A 36 16.47 2.32 19.13
CA PHE A 36 16.54 2.82 20.49
C PHE A 36 17.99 2.87 21.00
N TYR A 37 18.89 2.09 20.41
CA TYR A 37 20.32 2.11 20.75
C TYR A 37 20.92 3.50 20.47
N HIS A 38 21.21 4.24 21.54
CA HIS A 38 21.60 5.65 21.52
C HIS A 38 22.86 5.96 20.71
N VAL A 39 23.79 5.00 20.58
CA VAL A 39 25.01 5.15 19.76
C VAL A 39 24.81 4.63 18.33
N GLY A 40 23.69 3.94 18.07
CA GLY A 40 23.39 3.28 16.80
C GLY A 40 23.21 4.26 15.65
N GLN A 41 23.56 3.82 14.44
CA GLN A 41 23.40 4.63 13.23
C GLN A 41 21.93 4.96 12.98
N CYS A 42 20.99 4.06 13.27
CA CYS A 42 19.57 4.36 13.09
C CYS A 42 19.11 5.57 13.91
N ARG A 43 19.45 5.64 15.21
CA ARG A 43 19.08 6.78 16.07
C ARG A 43 19.70 8.11 15.61
N LYS A 44 20.89 8.05 15.01
CA LYS A 44 21.60 9.23 14.47
C LYS A 44 21.02 9.68 13.13
N SER A 45 20.64 8.74 12.27
CA SER A 45 20.16 9.01 10.90
C SER A 45 18.65 9.23 10.81
N TYR A 46 17.85 8.64 11.72
CA TYR A 46 16.40 8.67 11.70
C TYR A 46 15.85 9.20 13.03
N LYS A 47 15.11 10.31 12.96
CA LYS A 47 14.31 10.83 14.07
C LYS A 47 12.91 10.27 13.95
N LEU A 48 12.63 9.20 14.67
CA LEU A 48 11.32 8.54 14.70
C LEU A 48 10.53 9.02 15.91
N ASP A 49 9.33 9.54 15.66
CA ASP A 49 8.48 10.15 16.69
C ASP A 49 7.64 9.13 17.47
N TYR A 50 7.50 7.92 16.93
CA TYR A 50 6.82 6.80 17.57
C TYR A 50 7.42 5.50 17.06
N TYR A 51 6.90 4.37 17.53
CA TYR A 51 7.31 3.05 17.10
C TYR A 51 6.13 2.08 17.23
N PRO A 52 6.14 0.95 16.49
CA PRO A 52 7.10 0.64 15.42
C PRO A 52 6.88 1.50 14.17
N HIS A 53 7.92 1.69 13.36
CA HIS A 53 7.76 2.14 11.97
C HIS A 53 8.01 0.96 11.04
N MET A 54 7.07 0.66 10.16
CA MET A 54 7.19 -0.41 9.18
C MET A 54 7.25 0.21 7.79
N TYR A 55 8.21 -0.22 6.97
CA TYR A 55 8.39 0.26 5.61
C TYR A 55 8.60 -0.92 4.66
N LEU A 56 7.88 -0.94 3.55
CA LEU A 56 8.14 -1.86 2.44
C LEU A 56 9.04 -1.17 1.42
N TYR A 57 10.27 -1.64 1.31
CA TYR A 57 11.23 -1.24 0.29
C TYR A 57 11.14 -2.18 -0.90
N ILE A 58 10.77 -1.61 -2.04
CA ILE A 58 10.89 -2.26 -3.35
C ILE A 58 12.15 -1.69 -3.99
N LYS A 59 12.88 -2.50 -4.75
CA LYS A 59 14.11 -2.05 -5.41
C LYS A 59 13.89 -0.74 -6.18
N GLY A 60 14.69 0.28 -5.87
CA GLY A 60 14.62 1.60 -6.51
C GLY A 60 13.52 2.52 -5.99
N THR A 61 12.79 2.15 -4.93
CA THR A 61 11.79 3.01 -4.29
C THR A 61 12.30 3.62 -2.98
N ARG A 62 11.61 4.65 -2.51
CA ARG A 62 11.91 5.31 -1.21
C ARG A 62 11.47 4.51 0.01
N GLY A 63 10.79 3.39 -0.18
CA GLY A 63 10.05 2.70 0.86
C GLY A 63 8.65 3.29 1.08
N TYR A 64 7.66 2.40 1.26
CA TYR A 64 6.27 2.75 1.55
C TYR A 64 5.95 2.44 3.00
N GLN A 65 5.50 3.44 3.75
CA GLN A 65 5.22 3.28 5.17
C GLN A 65 3.89 2.54 5.41
N TYR A 66 3.91 1.64 6.40
CA TYR A 66 2.73 0.95 6.89
C TYR A 66 2.35 1.47 8.27
N PHE A 67 1.16 2.07 8.37
CA PHE A 67 0.55 2.61 9.59
C PHE A 67 -0.58 1.75 10.14
N GLY A 68 -0.91 0.64 9.47
CA GLY A 68 -2.02 -0.24 9.84
C GLY A 68 -1.75 -1.14 11.07
N PRO A 69 -2.72 -1.98 11.44
CA PRO A 69 -2.60 -2.91 12.56
C PRO A 69 -1.44 -3.90 12.37
N THR A 70 -0.76 -4.28 13.45
CA THR A 70 0.33 -5.27 13.40
C THR A 70 -0.17 -6.72 13.30
N ILE A 71 -1.17 -6.95 12.45
CA ILE A 71 -1.79 -8.24 12.18
C ILE A 71 -1.25 -8.77 10.84
N THR A 72 -0.96 -10.05 10.77
CA THR A 72 -0.32 -10.68 9.60
C THR A 72 -1.13 -10.52 8.32
N SER A 73 -2.45 -10.69 8.39
CA SER A 73 -3.35 -10.52 7.24
C SER A 73 -3.23 -9.13 6.63
N ASN A 74 -3.27 -8.08 7.46
CA ASN A 74 -3.22 -6.70 6.99
C ASN A 74 -1.84 -6.35 6.42
N LEU A 75 -0.77 -6.93 6.98
CA LEU A 75 0.58 -6.71 6.46
C LEU A 75 0.80 -7.39 5.11
N ILE A 76 0.31 -8.63 4.96
CA ILE A 76 0.33 -9.35 3.68
C ILE A 76 -0.49 -8.58 2.64
N GLU A 77 -1.70 -8.17 2.99
CA GLU A 77 -2.56 -7.40 2.11
C GLU A 77 -1.91 -6.07 1.69
N PHE A 78 -1.24 -5.36 2.61
CA PHE A 78 -0.48 -4.16 2.27
C PHE A 78 0.65 -4.45 1.27
N ILE A 79 1.42 -5.52 1.49
CA ILE A 79 2.49 -5.95 0.59
C ILE A 79 1.91 -6.24 -0.80
N GLU A 80 0.83 -7.00 -0.88
CA GLU A 80 0.17 -7.35 -2.15
C GLU A 80 -0.34 -6.12 -2.89
N LYS A 81 -0.99 -5.19 -2.17
CA LYS A 81 -1.49 -3.92 -2.72
C LYS A 81 -0.35 -3.05 -3.25
N ILE A 82 0.75 -2.91 -2.53
CA ILE A 82 1.90 -2.11 -3.00
C ILE A 82 2.58 -2.76 -4.22
N ARG A 83 2.66 -4.09 -4.28
CA ARG A 83 3.23 -4.79 -5.44
C ARG A 83 2.34 -4.71 -6.68
N MET A 84 1.03 -4.76 -6.49
CA MET A 84 0.05 -4.69 -7.57
C MET A 84 -0.95 -3.57 -7.31
N PRO A 85 -0.51 -2.30 -7.43
CA PRO A 85 -1.34 -1.15 -7.09
C PRO A 85 -2.48 -0.92 -8.08
N ILE A 86 -2.36 -1.45 -9.30
CA ILE A 86 -3.36 -1.33 -10.36
C ILE A 86 -3.86 -2.72 -10.77
N ILE A 87 -5.16 -2.94 -10.69
CA ILE A 87 -5.83 -4.11 -11.24
C ILE A 87 -6.10 -3.88 -12.74
N ARG A 88 -5.90 -4.90 -13.57
CA ARG A 88 -6.24 -4.83 -15.00
C ARG A 88 -7.59 -5.51 -15.20
N LEU A 89 -8.53 -4.78 -15.80
CA LEU A 89 -9.86 -5.29 -16.10
C LEU A 89 -9.91 -5.61 -17.60
N THR A 90 -10.06 -6.89 -17.90
CA THR A 90 -9.99 -7.42 -19.27
C THR A 90 -11.35 -7.86 -19.82
N ASN A 91 -12.29 -8.15 -18.94
CA ASN A 91 -13.65 -8.57 -19.27
C ASN A 91 -14.67 -7.91 -18.33
N VAL A 92 -15.96 -8.06 -18.68
CA VAL A 92 -17.07 -7.41 -17.99
C VAL A 92 -17.27 -7.99 -16.59
N ASP A 93 -17.10 -9.30 -16.41
CA ASP A 93 -17.28 -9.96 -15.11
C ASP A 93 -16.25 -9.45 -14.08
N GLU A 94 -14.96 -9.37 -14.47
CA GLU A 94 -13.90 -8.77 -13.64
C GLU A 94 -14.21 -7.33 -13.26
N PHE A 95 -14.79 -6.56 -14.18
CA PHE A 95 -15.19 -5.18 -13.93
C PHE A 95 -16.34 -5.09 -12.93
N LEU A 96 -17.40 -5.89 -13.10
CA LEU A 96 -18.54 -5.93 -12.19
C LEU A 96 -18.13 -6.39 -10.78
N ASP A 97 -17.29 -7.42 -10.69
CA ASP A 97 -16.73 -7.88 -9.43
C ASP A 97 -15.92 -6.76 -8.75
N PHE A 98 -15.08 -6.06 -9.51
CA PHE A 98 -14.25 -4.98 -8.97
C PHE A 98 -15.06 -3.80 -8.42
N ILE A 99 -16.13 -3.39 -9.11
CA ILE A 99 -16.96 -2.27 -8.64
C ILE A 99 -17.79 -2.61 -7.40
N VAL A 100 -18.18 -3.87 -7.22
CA VAL A 100 -18.99 -4.33 -6.08
C VAL A 100 -18.14 -4.63 -4.84
N GLN A 101 -16.92 -5.14 -5.02
CA GLN A 101 -16.04 -5.53 -3.92
C GLN A 101 -15.49 -4.35 -3.10
N HIS A 102 -15.58 -3.13 -3.61
CA HIS A 102 -14.94 -1.96 -3.01
C HIS A 102 -15.92 -0.80 -2.90
N GLU A 103 -16.06 -0.24 -1.68
CA GLU A 103 -16.93 0.92 -1.41
C GLU A 103 -16.60 2.12 -2.32
N SER A 104 -15.29 2.32 -2.53
CA SER A 104 -14.75 3.35 -3.42
C SER A 104 -13.63 2.77 -4.27
N ASN A 105 -13.68 3.06 -5.57
CA ASN A 105 -12.68 2.59 -6.52
C ASN A 105 -12.42 3.63 -7.62
N VAL A 106 -11.21 3.62 -8.16
CA VAL A 106 -10.80 4.51 -9.24
C VAL A 106 -10.58 3.67 -10.49
N LEU A 107 -11.31 3.99 -11.55
CA LEU A 107 -11.24 3.34 -12.85
C LEU A 107 -10.56 4.28 -13.82
N ALA A 108 -9.68 3.75 -14.67
CA ALA A 108 -9.07 4.55 -15.71
C ALA A 108 -9.03 3.81 -17.05
N HIS A 109 -9.13 4.57 -18.13
CA HIS A 109 -8.83 4.10 -19.48
C HIS A 109 -7.84 5.05 -20.13
N PHE A 110 -6.75 4.49 -20.65
CA PHE A 110 -5.67 5.25 -21.28
C PHE A 110 -5.44 4.73 -22.69
N ASP A 111 -5.22 5.65 -23.64
CA ASP A 111 -4.75 5.30 -24.98
C ASP A 111 -3.24 5.07 -24.96
N PHE A 112 -2.83 3.81 -24.80
CA PHE A 112 -1.41 3.43 -24.73
C PHE A 112 -0.64 3.64 -26.03
N SER A 113 -1.29 3.96 -27.15
CA SER A 113 -0.59 4.34 -28.38
C SER A 113 0.13 5.69 -28.22
N ASN A 114 -0.41 6.58 -27.39
CA ASN A 114 0.09 7.92 -27.14
C ASN A 114 1.16 7.95 -26.02
N THR A 115 2.31 8.54 -26.29
CA THR A 115 3.42 8.67 -25.31
C THR A 115 3.02 9.45 -24.05
N LEU A 116 2.24 10.52 -24.18
CA LEU A 116 1.77 11.32 -23.04
C LEU A 116 0.84 10.50 -22.12
N GLN A 117 -0.02 9.68 -22.71
CA GLN A 117 -0.91 8.80 -21.94
C GLN A 117 -0.12 7.72 -21.18
N ARG A 118 0.97 7.20 -21.74
CA ARG A 118 1.89 6.30 -21.00
C ARG A 118 2.52 7.00 -19.78
N GLN A 119 2.85 8.29 -19.91
CA GLN A 119 3.32 9.09 -18.78
C GLN A 119 2.23 9.30 -17.72
N TYR A 120 0.99 9.60 -18.15
CA TYR A 120 -0.14 9.71 -17.24
C TYR A 120 -0.44 8.38 -16.52
N TYR A 121 -0.35 7.24 -17.21
CA TYR A 121 -0.47 5.94 -16.55
C TYR A 121 0.58 5.77 -15.43
N SER A 122 1.82 6.23 -15.62
CA SER A 122 2.83 6.23 -14.55
C SER A 122 2.44 7.13 -13.37
N PHE A 123 1.88 8.32 -13.62
CA PHE A 123 1.37 9.18 -12.55
C PHE A 123 0.18 8.55 -11.81
N TYR A 124 -0.69 7.85 -12.55
CA TYR A 124 -1.81 7.10 -12.01
C TYR A 124 -1.36 5.96 -11.07
N VAL A 125 -0.35 5.18 -11.49
CA VAL A 125 0.29 4.15 -10.64
C VAL A 125 0.89 4.76 -9.37
N GLN A 126 1.60 5.89 -9.50
CA GLN A 126 2.20 6.55 -8.35
C GLN A 126 1.16 7.13 -7.39
N ALA A 127 0.04 7.63 -7.91
CA ALA A 127 -1.09 8.08 -7.08
C ALA A 127 -1.73 6.90 -6.34
N ALA A 128 -1.91 5.75 -6.98
CA ALA A 128 -2.41 4.53 -6.34
C ALA A 128 -1.53 4.11 -5.17
N LEU A 129 -0.20 4.07 -5.37
CA LEU A 129 0.77 3.76 -4.31
C LEU A 129 0.71 4.77 -3.16
N LYS A 130 0.56 6.06 -3.47
CA LYS A 130 0.39 7.12 -2.47
C LYS A 130 -0.90 6.94 -1.66
N HIS A 131 -2.00 6.51 -2.29
CA HIS A 131 -3.25 6.20 -1.58
C HIS A 131 -3.15 4.97 -0.68
N ILE A 132 -2.44 3.92 -1.11
CA ILE A 132 -2.21 2.72 -0.29
C ILE A 132 -1.38 3.04 0.95
N GLU A 133 -0.43 3.97 0.85
CA GLU A 133 0.35 4.45 1.99
C GLU A 133 -0.45 5.42 2.88
N TYR A 134 -1.33 6.23 2.30
CA TYR A 134 -2.18 7.18 3.03
C TYR A 134 -3.25 6.49 3.89
N ASP A 135 -3.89 5.44 3.35
CA ASP A 135 -4.86 4.62 4.07
C ASP A 135 -4.52 3.14 3.87
N ASN A 136 -3.90 2.52 4.88
CA ASN A 136 -3.50 1.11 4.79
C ASN A 136 -4.66 0.14 5.08
N GLU A 137 -5.71 0.58 5.77
CA GLU A 137 -6.81 -0.28 6.19
C GLU A 137 -7.84 -0.39 5.07
N HIS A 138 -8.27 0.76 4.52
CA HIS A 138 -9.31 0.82 3.49
C HIS A 138 -8.84 1.63 2.26
N PRO A 139 -7.70 1.28 1.64
CA PRO A 139 -7.22 2.00 0.48
C PRO A 139 -8.20 1.90 -0.68
N ILE A 140 -8.49 3.05 -1.28
CA ILE A 140 -9.19 3.13 -2.56
C ILE A 140 -8.41 2.31 -3.59
N ARG A 141 -9.10 1.40 -4.26
CA ARG A 141 -8.49 0.49 -5.23
C ARG A 141 -8.50 1.11 -6.62
N PHE A 142 -7.40 0.94 -7.33
CA PHE A 142 -7.20 1.49 -8.66
C PHE A 142 -7.25 0.36 -9.68
N ALA A 143 -7.89 0.60 -10.81
CA ALA A 143 -7.95 -0.33 -11.92
C ALA A 143 -7.89 0.37 -13.27
N VAL A 144 -7.34 -0.34 -14.25
CA VAL A 144 -7.27 0.10 -15.64
C VAL A 144 -8.13 -0.80 -16.52
N ILE A 145 -9.00 -0.19 -17.32
CA ILE A 145 -9.85 -0.84 -18.30
C ILE A 145 -9.08 -0.91 -19.61
N LEU A 146 -8.88 -2.13 -20.11
CA LEU A 146 -8.13 -2.37 -21.35
C LEU A 146 -9.04 -2.74 -22.53
N ASN A 147 -10.21 -3.28 -22.26
CA ASN A 147 -11.13 -3.78 -23.28
C ASN A 147 -12.27 -2.80 -23.55
N GLN A 148 -12.57 -2.58 -24.82
CA GLN A 148 -13.64 -1.68 -25.25
C GLN A 148 -15.02 -2.15 -24.79
N THR A 149 -15.25 -3.47 -24.70
CA THR A 149 -16.53 -4.03 -24.25
C THR A 149 -16.87 -3.61 -22.81
N VAL A 150 -15.86 -3.46 -21.95
CA VAL A 150 -16.04 -2.99 -20.58
C VAL A 150 -16.41 -1.51 -20.53
N ILE A 151 -15.87 -0.72 -21.46
CA ILE A 151 -16.20 0.72 -21.57
C ILE A 151 -17.65 0.90 -22.06
N GLU A 152 -18.08 0.06 -22.99
CA GLU A 152 -19.48 0.03 -23.46
C GLU A 152 -20.42 -0.32 -22.31
N GLU A 153 -20.11 -1.35 -21.52
CA GLU A 153 -20.90 -1.71 -20.35
C GLU A 153 -20.94 -0.59 -19.31
N LEU A 154 -19.80 0.04 -19.01
CA LEU A 154 -19.75 1.21 -18.13
C LEU A 154 -20.60 2.38 -18.66
N SER A 155 -20.61 2.60 -19.96
CA SER A 155 -21.42 3.64 -20.61
C SER A 155 -22.91 3.35 -20.47
N ASN A 156 -23.31 2.08 -20.65
CA ASN A 156 -24.69 1.62 -20.46
C ASN A 156 -25.15 1.79 -19.01
N LEU A 157 -24.33 1.38 -18.04
CA LEU A 157 -24.68 1.46 -16.61
C LEU A 157 -24.80 2.90 -16.11
N SER A 158 -23.96 3.80 -16.61
CA SER A 158 -23.90 5.19 -16.17
C SER A 158 -24.78 6.14 -16.97
N ASN A 159 -25.41 5.68 -18.06
CA ASN A 159 -26.09 6.50 -19.06
C ASN A 159 -25.23 7.69 -19.55
N ASN A 160 -23.91 7.50 -19.61
CA ASN A 160 -22.95 8.53 -20.01
C ASN A 160 -22.00 8.01 -21.09
N THR A 161 -21.67 8.88 -22.05
CA THR A 161 -20.66 8.59 -23.06
C THR A 161 -19.29 8.98 -22.54
N PHE A 162 -18.40 8.01 -22.37
CA PHE A 162 -17.03 8.28 -21.94
C PHE A 162 -16.12 8.70 -23.10
N PRO A 163 -15.20 9.65 -22.86
CA PRO A 163 -14.18 10.00 -23.85
C PRO A 163 -13.21 8.82 -24.09
N LYS A 164 -12.37 8.92 -25.12
CA LYS A 164 -11.32 7.92 -25.43
C LYS A 164 -10.31 7.65 -24.31
N GLN A 165 -10.25 8.52 -23.31
CA GLN A 165 -9.38 8.41 -22.14
C GLN A 165 -10.06 9.09 -20.97
N PHE A 166 -10.12 8.43 -19.83
CA PHE A 166 -10.79 8.95 -18.64
C PHE A 166 -10.19 8.39 -17.37
N VAL A 167 -10.41 9.10 -16.26
CA VAL A 167 -10.24 8.59 -14.91
C VAL A 167 -11.52 8.91 -14.16
N ILE A 168 -12.08 7.92 -13.49
CA ILE A 168 -13.35 7.99 -12.77
C ILE A 168 -13.13 7.54 -11.35
N LEU A 169 -13.70 8.28 -10.40
CA LEU A 169 -13.89 7.84 -9.04
C LEU A 169 -15.32 7.33 -8.93
N ASN A 170 -15.46 6.03 -8.74
CA ASN A 170 -16.72 5.37 -8.50
C ASN A 170 -16.87 5.09 -7.00
N ARG A 171 -18.09 5.28 -6.50
CA ARG A 171 -18.48 5.12 -5.10
C ARG A 171 -19.85 4.46 -5.06
N LEU A 172 -20.04 3.45 -4.21
CA LEU A 172 -21.29 2.69 -4.18
C LEU A 172 -22.54 3.56 -3.95
N ASN A 173 -22.42 4.61 -3.13
CA ASN A 173 -23.56 5.46 -2.71
C ASN A 173 -23.54 6.88 -3.33
N SER A 174 -22.77 7.10 -4.40
CA SER A 174 -22.65 8.44 -5.01
C SER A 174 -22.43 8.35 -6.52
N PRO A 175 -22.89 9.36 -7.29
CA PRO A 175 -22.68 9.35 -8.73
C PRO A 175 -21.17 9.37 -9.05
N PRO A 176 -20.73 8.61 -10.08
CA PRO A 176 -19.34 8.54 -10.46
C PRO A 176 -18.83 9.94 -10.85
N GLN A 177 -17.64 10.29 -10.38
CA GLN A 177 -17.01 11.58 -10.66
C GLN A 177 -15.88 11.38 -11.67
N ILE A 178 -15.86 12.18 -12.73
CA ILE A 178 -14.81 12.14 -13.75
C ILE A 178 -13.71 13.13 -13.37
N PHE A 179 -12.45 12.70 -13.43
CA PHE A 179 -11.32 13.58 -13.16
C PHE A 179 -11.29 14.75 -14.16
N PRO A 180 -11.26 16.01 -13.69
CA PRO A 180 -11.30 17.16 -14.58
C PRO A 180 -9.96 17.34 -15.32
N ASN A 181 -10.02 17.41 -16.65
CA ASN A 181 -8.93 17.81 -17.54
C ASN A 181 -7.65 16.95 -17.45
N LEU A 182 -7.68 15.81 -18.16
CA LEU A 182 -6.55 14.89 -18.29
C LEU A 182 -5.34 15.43 -19.08
N THR A 183 -5.49 16.52 -19.84
CA THR A 183 -4.47 16.98 -20.78
C THR A 183 -3.50 18.01 -20.19
N ASN A 184 -3.96 18.91 -19.31
CA ASN A 184 -3.07 19.98 -18.79
C ASN A 184 -2.67 19.81 -17.32
N ASN A 185 -3.48 19.13 -16.50
CA ASN A 185 -3.31 19.13 -15.04
C ASN A 185 -3.20 17.73 -14.43
N PHE A 186 -2.91 16.72 -15.25
CA PHE A 186 -2.77 15.35 -14.75
C PHE A 186 -1.41 15.14 -14.10
N THR A 187 -1.38 15.28 -12.77
CA THR A 187 -0.20 15.05 -11.92
C THR A 187 -0.56 14.12 -10.76
N ILE A 188 0.45 13.53 -10.13
CA ILE A 188 0.28 12.65 -8.97
C ILE A 188 -0.47 13.39 -7.84
N GLU A 189 -0.08 14.63 -7.56
CA GLU A 189 -0.66 15.42 -6.49
C GLU A 189 -2.10 15.82 -6.79
N ASN A 190 -2.38 16.28 -8.00
CA ASN A 190 -3.73 16.70 -8.36
C ASN A 190 -4.71 15.53 -8.35
N LEU A 191 -4.29 14.35 -8.85
CA LEU A 191 -5.10 13.15 -8.80
C LEU A 191 -5.35 12.71 -7.34
N PHE A 192 -4.29 12.67 -6.52
CA PHE A 192 -4.40 12.33 -5.11
C PHE A 192 -5.35 13.27 -4.36
N GLN A 193 -5.16 14.59 -4.50
CA GLN A 193 -5.98 15.59 -3.81
C GLN A 193 -7.44 15.56 -4.29
N TRP A 194 -7.68 15.37 -5.58
CA TRP A 194 -9.03 15.22 -6.10
C TRP A 194 -9.72 14.00 -5.46
N ILE A 195 -9.08 12.83 -5.47
CA ILE A 195 -9.66 11.63 -4.84
C ILE A 195 -9.92 11.87 -3.35
N VAL A 196 -8.95 12.40 -2.60
CA VAL A 196 -9.12 12.68 -1.16
C VAL A 196 -10.26 13.65 -0.89
N ASN A 197 -10.43 14.67 -1.74
CA ASN A 197 -11.49 15.66 -1.55
C ASN A 197 -12.87 15.12 -1.91
N GLU A 198 -12.98 14.38 -3.01
CA GLU A 198 -14.24 13.77 -3.44
C GLU A 198 -14.64 12.60 -2.52
N HIS A 199 -13.69 11.86 -1.97
CA HIS A 199 -13.92 10.75 -1.04
C HIS A 199 -14.28 11.19 0.39
N LYS A 200 -14.38 12.50 0.69
CA LYS A 200 -14.86 12.97 2.00
C LYS A 200 -16.35 12.66 2.15
N GLU A 201 -16.68 11.45 2.56
CA GLU A 201 -17.99 11.13 3.11
C GLU A 201 -18.15 11.79 4.50
N PRO A 202 -19.37 12.18 4.89
CA PRO A 202 -19.63 12.71 6.23
C PRO A 202 -19.33 11.62 7.28
N TYR A 203 -18.20 11.80 7.96
CA TYR A 203 -17.69 10.92 9.02
C TYR A 203 -18.77 10.44 9.99
N VAL A 204 -19.15 9.16 9.90
CA VAL A 204 -19.40 8.37 11.11
C VAL A 204 -18.07 7.70 11.42
N GLY A 205 -17.21 8.40 12.16
CA GLY A 205 -15.93 7.85 12.60
C GLY A 205 -16.19 6.68 13.55
N TRP A 206 -16.10 5.46 13.06
CA TRP A 206 -16.00 4.30 13.93
C TRP A 206 -14.74 4.48 14.78
N ILE A 207 -14.92 4.58 16.10
CA ILE A 207 -13.80 4.62 17.05
C ILE A 207 -13.16 3.24 17.00
N VAL A 208 -12.10 3.09 16.21
CA VAL A 208 -11.25 1.91 16.28
C VAL A 208 -10.28 2.13 17.45
N PRO A 209 -10.38 1.35 18.54
CA PRO A 209 -9.40 1.41 19.61
C PRO A 209 -8.03 0.97 19.05
N LYS A 210 -7.10 1.92 18.90
CA LYS A 210 -5.71 1.64 18.51
C LYS A 210 -4.99 0.95 19.67
N ASN A 211 -5.14 -0.37 19.80
CA ASN A 211 -4.31 -1.17 20.68
C ASN A 211 -2.92 -1.36 20.06
N ARG A 212 -1.95 -0.54 20.48
CA ARG A 212 -0.55 -0.62 20.03
C ARG A 212 0.22 -1.62 20.90
N TYR A 213 0.87 -2.57 20.25
CA TYR A 213 1.56 -3.70 20.89
C TYR A 213 3.01 -3.81 20.37
N TYR A 214 3.99 -3.96 21.29
CA TYR A 214 5.45 -3.85 21.07
C TYR A 214 6.20 -5.19 21.27
N SER A 215 7.21 -5.55 20.46
CA SER A 215 8.26 -6.56 20.80
C SER A 215 9.49 -6.54 19.85
N ARG A 216 10.53 -7.38 20.13
CA ARG A 216 11.99 -7.25 19.86
C ARG A 216 12.57 -8.43 19.01
N SER A 217 13.72 -8.26 18.30
CA SER A 217 14.55 -9.34 17.70
C SER A 217 16.03 -8.89 17.53
N PRO A 218 17.03 -9.79 17.39
CA PRO A 218 18.44 -9.47 17.65
C PRO A 218 19.13 -8.78 16.47
N SER A 219 20.20 -8.05 16.83
CA SER A 219 21.10 -7.26 15.99
C SER A 219 21.57 -7.98 14.73
N ILE A 220 21.23 -7.41 13.58
CA ILE A 220 21.72 -7.80 12.25
C ILE A 220 22.97 -6.96 11.93
N ASP A 221 24.02 -7.62 11.44
CA ASP A 221 25.28 -6.99 11.01
C ASP A 221 25.06 -6.09 9.76
N LYS A 222 25.86 -5.01 9.65
CA LYS A 222 25.76 -3.96 8.62
C LYS A 222 25.78 -4.50 7.20
N ALA A 223 26.54 -5.57 6.96
CA ALA A 223 26.65 -6.21 5.65
C ALA A 223 25.30 -6.81 5.19
N THR A 224 24.56 -7.42 6.12
CA THR A 224 23.32 -8.14 5.82
C THR A 224 22.14 -7.21 5.52
N VAL A 225 22.13 -5.99 6.07
CA VAL A 225 21.10 -4.98 5.75
C VAL A 225 21.36 -4.37 4.37
N PHE A 226 22.63 -4.08 4.04
CA PHE A 226 22.98 -3.48 2.75
C PHE A 226 22.88 -4.47 1.57
N ASP A 227 23.29 -5.73 1.75
CA ASP A 227 23.13 -6.78 0.73
C ASP A 227 21.67 -7.23 0.57
N ALA A 228 20.85 -7.14 1.62
CA ALA A 228 19.42 -7.43 1.52
C ALA A 228 18.68 -6.37 0.70
N LEU A 229 18.97 -5.09 0.93
CA LEU A 229 18.33 -3.94 0.27
C LEU A 229 18.59 -3.87 -1.24
N THR A 230 19.62 -4.54 -1.74
CA THR A 230 20.05 -4.45 -3.15
C THR A 230 19.50 -5.57 -4.04
N ASN A 231 19.14 -6.72 -3.44
CA ASN A 231 18.79 -7.95 -4.16
C ASN A 231 17.34 -8.42 -4.02
N HIS A 232 16.58 -7.95 -3.01
CA HIS A 232 15.20 -8.38 -2.77
C HIS A 232 14.26 -7.22 -2.42
N ASP A 233 12.95 -7.45 -2.50
CA ASP A 233 11.97 -6.58 -1.87
C ASP A 233 11.98 -6.87 -0.37
N ASN A 234 12.18 -5.83 0.45
CA ASN A 234 12.39 -5.99 1.89
C ASN A 234 11.31 -5.22 2.66
N LEU A 235 10.71 -5.87 3.66
CA LEU A 235 9.97 -5.16 4.70
C LEU A 235 10.92 -4.86 5.85
N LEU A 236 11.20 -3.57 6.05
CA LEU A 236 12.01 -3.04 7.14
C LEU A 236 11.12 -2.59 8.28
N ILE A 237 11.41 -3.06 9.49
CA ILE A 237 10.66 -2.77 10.70
C ILE A 237 11.61 -2.11 11.70
N PHE A 238 11.35 -0.85 12.05
CA PHE A 238 12.05 -0.13 13.10
C PHE A 238 11.31 -0.29 14.43
N LEU A 239 12.01 -0.75 15.47
CA LEU A 239 11.44 -1.14 16.77
C LEU A 239 12.02 -0.32 17.93
N THR A 240 11.31 -0.31 19.08
CA THR A 240 11.87 0.15 20.37
C THR A 240 12.54 -0.99 21.13
N SER A 241 13.50 -0.64 21.99
CA SER A 241 13.98 -1.53 23.05
C SER A 241 13.44 -1.06 24.40
N ASN A 242 13.02 -1.98 25.26
CA ASN A 242 13.13 -1.80 26.70
C ASN A 242 13.95 -2.96 27.30
N LYS A 243 15.16 -2.59 27.75
CA LYS A 243 16.19 -3.28 28.57
C LYS A 243 16.63 -4.70 28.21
N LEU A 244 17.94 -4.81 27.92
CA LEU A 244 18.73 -6.04 27.76
C LEU A 244 19.67 -6.27 28.97
N ASP A 245 19.45 -5.56 30.09
CA ASP A 245 20.28 -5.70 31.28
C ASP A 245 19.57 -6.57 32.31
N GLU A 246 19.67 -7.87 32.11
CA GLU A 246 19.77 -8.91 33.15
C GLU A 246 19.71 -10.26 32.45
N LEU A 247 20.89 -10.79 32.10
CA LEU A 247 21.31 -12.16 32.40
C LEU A 247 22.67 -12.39 31.73
N LYS A 248 23.65 -12.64 32.60
CA LYS A 248 24.91 -13.30 32.27
C LYS A 248 24.63 -14.71 31.74
#